data_AF-A0A545W0K1-F1
#
_entry.id   AF-A0A545W0K1-F1
#
_cell.length_a   1.000
_cell.length_b   1.000
_cell.length_c   1.000
_cell.angle_alpha   90.00
_cell.angle_beta   90.00
_cell.angle_gamma   90.00
#
_symmetry.space_group_name_H-M   'P 1'
#
loop_
_entity.id
_entity.type
_entity.pdbx_description
1 polymer ?
#
loop_
_entity_poly.entity_id
_entity_poly.type
_entity_poly.pdbx_seq_one_letter_code
_entity_poly.pdbx_strand_id
1 'polypeptide(L)'
;MASGSQSFYELYRRSSIGLALTDTLDDLISESRIHPQLAMKILGNFDQAITEALQKNVRSRLQFKGSLDTYRLCDEVWTFLIKNVTFKMDNGSQTVQADKVKIVSCNAKRPGEGP
;
A
#
# COMPACT_ATOMS: atom_id res chain seq x y z
N MET A 1 -11.47 28.46 -3.66
CA MET A 1 -10.03 28.11 -3.82
C MET A 1 -9.80 26.81 -3.09
N ALA A 2 -10.09 25.66 -3.72
CA ALA A 2 -9.79 24.36 -3.11
C ALA A 2 -8.29 24.10 -3.33
N SER A 3 -7.50 24.16 -2.26
CA SER A 3 -6.13 23.67 -2.29
C SER A 3 -6.17 22.20 -2.72
N GLY A 4 -5.61 21.87 -3.89
CA GLY A 4 -5.53 20.50 -4.37
C GLY A 4 -4.77 19.67 -3.34
N SER A 5 -5.51 18.91 -2.53
CA SER A 5 -4.95 17.99 -1.56
C SER A 5 -4.10 16.99 -2.33
N GLN A 6 -2.80 17.00 -2.07
CA GLN A 6 -1.87 15.98 -2.49
C GLN A 6 -2.44 14.63 -2.03
N SER A 7 -3.10 13.92 -2.94
CA SER A 7 -3.90 12.75 -2.60
C SER A 7 -2.95 11.57 -2.59
N PHE A 8 -2.45 11.23 -1.40
CA PHE A 8 -1.66 10.03 -1.18
C PHE A 8 -2.55 8.80 -1.37
N TYR A 9 -1.99 7.71 -1.90
CA TYR A 9 -2.76 6.49 -2.09
C TYR A 9 -3.13 5.86 -0.74
N GLU A 10 -4.42 5.59 -0.54
CA GLU A 10 -4.91 4.84 0.61
C GLU A 10 -4.59 3.33 0.55
N LEU A 11 -3.85 2.89 -0.49
CA LEU A 11 -3.48 1.50 -0.75
C LEU A 11 -2.84 0.84 0.49
N TYR A 12 -1.98 1.58 1.19
CA TYR A 12 -1.23 1.06 2.32
C TYR A 12 -2.07 0.89 3.60
N ARG A 13 -3.30 1.40 3.65
CA ARG A 13 -4.23 1.12 4.77
C ARG A 13 -4.59 -0.37 4.85
N ARG A 14 -4.48 -1.12 3.75
CA ARG A 14 -4.70 -2.58 3.70
C ARG A 14 -3.45 -3.41 4.03
N SER A 15 -2.32 -2.76 4.35
CA SER A 15 -1.13 -3.43 4.85
C SER A 15 -1.30 -3.84 6.31
N SER A 16 -0.46 -4.73 6.85
CA SER A 16 -0.57 -5.15 8.25
C SER A 16 -0.52 -3.99 9.24
N ILE A 17 0.33 -2.98 8.99
CA ILE A 17 0.41 -1.77 9.83
C ILE A 17 -0.81 -0.86 9.65
N GLY A 18 -1.33 -0.76 8.43
CA GLY A 18 -2.54 0.00 8.14
C GLY A 18 -3.77 -0.60 8.79
N LEU A 19 -3.91 -1.93 8.75
CA LEU A 19 -4.98 -2.68 9.41
C LEU A 19 -4.92 -2.51 10.93
N ALA A 20 -3.74 -2.67 11.52
CA ALA A 20 -3.58 -2.46 12.96
C ALA A 20 -3.97 -1.04 13.38
N LEU A 21 -3.66 -0.03 12.55
CA LEU A 21 -4.08 1.35 12.80
C LEU A 21 -5.59 1.51 12.67
N THR A 22 -6.22 0.97 11.62
CA THR A 22 -7.69 1.07 11.45
C THR A 22 -8.43 0.38 12.58
N ASP A 23 -7.99 -0.82 12.97
CA ASP A 23 -8.60 -1.57 14.07
C ASP A 23 -8.52 -0.77 15.38
N THR A 24 -7.35 -0.17 15.67
CA THR A 24 -7.19 0.69 16.86
C THR A 24 -8.07 1.94 16.81
N LEU A 25 -8.22 2.56 15.64
CA LEU A 25 -9.08 3.73 15.48
C LEU A 25 -10.55 3.37 15.66
N ASP A 26 -10.98 2.22 15.14
CA ASP A 26 -12.35 1.71 15.29
C ASP A 26 -12.67 1.41 16.76
N ASP A 27 -11.74 0.79 17.50
CA ASP A 27 -11.87 0.57 18.94
C ASP A 27 -12.06 1.90 19.69
N LEU A 28 -11.21 2.90 19.44
CA LEU A 28 -11.31 4.22 20.08
C LEU A 28 -12.61 4.96 19.73
N ILE A 29 -13.15 4.76 18.53
CA ILE A 29 -14.45 5.31 18.15
C ILE A 29 -15.56 4.59 18.91
N SER A 30 -15.50 3.25 19.00
CA SER A 30 -16.51 2.43 19.69
C SER A 30 -16.61 2.79 21.18
N GLU A 31 -15.46 3.10 21.79
CA GLU A 31 -15.37 3.57 23.18
C GLU A 31 -15.70 5.07 23.34
N SER A 32 -16.12 5.76 22.28
CA SER A 32 -16.40 7.20 22.26
C SER A 32 -15.22 8.07 22.72
N ARG A 33 -13.98 7.58 22.56
CA ARG A 33 -12.74 8.29 22.92
C ARG A 33 -12.32 9.29 21.86
N ILE A 34 -12.62 9.01 20.59
CA ILE A 34 -12.36 9.89 19.46
C ILE A 34 -13.58 9.96 18.52
N HIS A 35 -13.73 11.09 17.82
CA HIS A 35 -14.76 11.24 16.79
C HIS A 35 -14.28 10.64 15.45
N PRO A 36 -15.16 10.04 14.63
CA PRO A 36 -14.78 9.46 13.32
C PRO A 36 -14.04 10.45 12.41
N GLN A 37 -14.38 11.74 12.46
CA GLN A 37 -13.71 12.77 11.68
C GLN A 37 -12.23 12.95 12.06
N LEU A 38 -11.85 12.71 13.33
CA LEU A 38 -10.46 12.72 13.76
C LEU A 38 -9.72 11.49 13.24
N ALA A 39 -10.34 10.31 13.29
CA ALA A 39 -9.77 9.08 12.72
C ALA A 39 -9.45 9.24 11.23
N MET A 40 -10.35 9.84 10.44
CA MET A 40 -10.10 10.14 9.03
C MET A 40 -8.89 11.06 8.81
N LYS A 41 -8.68 12.05 9.69
CA LYS A 41 -7.49 12.91 9.63
C LYS A 41 -6.20 12.13 9.97
N ILE A 42 -6.27 11.23 10.95
CA ILE A 42 -5.14 10.36 11.30
C ILE A 42 -4.77 9.45 10.13
N LEU A 43 -5.78 8.85 9.47
CA LEU A 43 -5.56 8.03 8.28
C LEU A 43 -4.94 8.82 7.12
N GLY A 44 -5.39 10.05 6.88
CA GLY A 44 -4.76 10.93 5.88
C GLY A 44 -3.28 11.21 6.19
N ASN A 45 -2.94 11.45 7.46
CA ASN A 45 -1.54 11.61 7.87
C ASN A 45 -0.74 10.31 7.71
N PHE A 46 -1.36 9.15 7.99
CA PHE A 46 -0.74 7.85 7.77
C PHE A 46 -0.39 7.62 6.30
N ASP A 47 -1.31 7.93 5.37
CA ASP A 47 -1.07 7.73 3.93
C ASP A 47 0.14 8.53 3.43
N GLN A 48 0.29 9.77 3.92
CA GLN A 48 1.48 10.58 3.67
C GLN A 48 2.73 9.95 4.29
N ALA A 49 2.68 9.66 5.60
CA ALA A 49 3.85 9.20 6.35
C ALA A 49 4.42 7.89 5.82
N ILE A 50 3.57 6.90 5.49
CA ILE A 50 4.02 5.62 4.97
C ILE A 50 4.64 5.76 3.58
N THR A 51 4.05 6.58 2.71
CA THR A 51 4.58 6.85 1.36
C THR A 51 5.98 7.46 1.45
N GLU A 52 6.15 8.49 2.28
CA GLU A 52 7.44 9.14 2.49
C GLU A 52 8.47 8.20 3.13
N ALA A 53 8.08 7.42 4.13
CA ALA A 53 8.97 6.48 4.80
C ALA A 53 9.47 5.39 3.85
N LEU A 54 8.58 4.80 3.04
CA LEU A 54 8.97 3.82 2.02
C LEU A 54 9.94 4.43 1.00
N GLN A 55 9.68 5.66 0.52
CA GLN A 55 10.53 6.31 -0.47
C GLN A 55 11.92 6.70 0.08
N LYS A 56 11.97 7.23 1.31
CA LYS A 56 13.21 7.77 1.91
C LYS A 56 14.09 6.66 2.49
N ASN A 57 13.49 5.70 3.17
CA ASN A 57 14.19 4.78 4.07
C ASN A 57 14.40 3.38 3.48
N VAL A 58 13.56 2.93 2.54
CA VAL A 58 13.68 1.57 1.98
C VAL A 58 14.54 1.58 0.72
N ARG A 59 15.66 0.85 0.76
CA ARG A 59 16.62 0.71 -0.35
C ARG A 59 16.74 -0.70 -0.89
N SER A 60 16.23 -1.68 -0.14
CA SER A 60 16.25 -3.09 -0.52
C SER A 60 15.48 -3.30 -1.82
N ARG A 61 16.03 -4.10 -2.73
CA ARG A 61 15.29 -4.60 -3.89
C ARG A 61 15.10 -6.10 -3.77
N LEU A 62 14.15 -6.57 -4.56
CA LEU A 62 13.82 -7.97 -4.71
C LEU A 62 13.58 -8.26 -6.18
N GLN A 63 13.78 -9.51 -6.57
CA GLN A 63 13.37 -10.06 -7.85
C GLN A 63 12.38 -11.19 -7.58
N PHE A 64 11.40 -11.37 -8.45
CA PHE A 64 10.49 -12.50 -8.34
C PHE A 64 10.22 -13.15 -9.69
N LYS A 65 9.91 -14.44 -9.66
CA LYS A 65 9.46 -15.23 -10.80
C LYS A 65 8.25 -16.05 -10.40
N GLY A 66 7.29 -16.21 -11.30
CA GLY A 66 6.09 -17.01 -11.10
C GLY A 66 5.24 -17.07 -12.36
N SER A 67 4.14 -17.82 -12.30
CA SER A 67 3.19 -17.97 -13.39
C SER A 67 2.02 -17.00 -13.21
N LEU A 68 1.81 -16.11 -14.18
CA LEU A 68 0.66 -15.19 -14.15
C LEU A 68 -0.65 -15.99 -14.30
N ASP A 69 -1.57 -15.82 -13.35
CA ASP A 69 -2.89 -16.45 -13.35
C ASP A 69 -3.92 -15.52 -14.02
N THR A 70 -4.01 -14.28 -13.57
CA THR A 70 -4.86 -13.24 -14.17
C THR A 70 -4.33 -11.84 -13.84
N TYR A 71 -4.72 -10.86 -14.64
CA TYR A 71 -4.38 -9.46 -14.44
C TYR A 71 -5.60 -8.57 -14.70
N ARG A 72 -5.58 -7.36 -14.12
CA ARG A 72 -6.57 -6.30 -14.37
C ARG A 72 -5.89 -4.94 -14.27
N LEU A 73 -6.22 -4.05 -15.20
CA LEU A 73 -5.96 -2.63 -15.10
C LEU A 73 -7.32 -1.92 -15.10
N CYS A 74 -7.60 -1.15 -14.05
CA CYS A 74 -8.79 -0.32 -13.91
C CYS A 74 -8.42 0.90 -13.06
N ASP A 75 -8.86 2.09 -13.45
CA ASP A 75 -8.57 3.35 -12.73
C ASP A 75 -7.08 3.55 -12.41
N GLU A 76 -6.22 3.24 -13.37
CA GLU A 76 -4.75 3.28 -13.24
C GLU A 76 -4.14 2.39 -12.14
N VAL A 77 -4.92 1.43 -11.62
CA VAL A 77 -4.47 0.44 -10.65
C VAL A 77 -4.31 -0.91 -11.35
N TRP A 78 -3.08 -1.42 -11.32
CA TRP A 78 -2.77 -2.78 -11.74
C TRP A 78 -3.00 -3.76 -10.61
N THR A 79 -3.69 -4.86 -10.91
CA THR A 79 -3.81 -6.01 -10.01
C THR A 79 -3.37 -7.28 -10.74
N PHE A 80 -2.40 -7.99 -10.20
CA PHE A 80 -1.93 -9.28 -10.71
C PHE A 80 -2.19 -10.38 -9.68
N LEU A 81 -2.65 -11.53 -10.14
CA LEU A 81 -2.61 -12.78 -9.37
C LEU A 81 -1.55 -13.68 -10.01
N ILE A 82 -0.56 -14.09 -9.21
CA ILE A 82 0.58 -14.88 -9.68
C ILE A 82 0.64 -16.16 -8.84
N LYS A 83 0.87 -17.30 -9.49
CA LYS A 83 1.01 -18.63 -8.88
C LYS A 83 2.47 -19.06 -8.86
N ASN A 84 2.82 -19.94 -7.93
CA ASN A 84 4.15 -20.57 -7.80
C ASN A 84 5.28 -19.53 -7.81
N VAL A 85 5.16 -18.54 -6.93
CA VAL A 85 6.05 -17.37 -6.91
C VAL A 85 7.27 -17.66 -6.06
N THR A 86 8.45 -17.34 -6.59
CA THR A 86 9.71 -17.32 -5.84
C THR A 86 10.27 -15.90 -5.82
N PHE A 87 10.42 -15.34 -4.62
CA PHE A 87 11.09 -14.07 -4.37
C PHE A 87 12.55 -14.30 -4.00
N LYS A 88 13.44 -13.45 -4.49
CA LYS A 88 14.86 -13.38 -4.19
C LYS A 88 15.20 -11.96 -3.73
N MET A 89 15.71 -11.84 -2.52
CA MET A 89 16.17 -10.55 -1.98
C MET A 89 17.59 -10.25 -2.48
N ASP A 90 17.94 -8.97 -2.64
CA ASP A 90 19.24 -8.53 -3.19
C ASP A 90 20.46 -9.07 -2.43
N ASN A 91 20.33 -9.37 -1.14
CA ASN A 91 21.41 -9.93 -0.33
C ASN A 91 21.66 -11.43 -0.58
N GLY A 92 20.95 -12.05 -1.52
CA GLY A 92 21.18 -13.40 -2.03
C GLY A 92 20.97 -14.55 -1.04
N SER A 93 20.77 -14.24 0.24
CA SER A 93 20.75 -15.24 1.32
C SER A 93 19.35 -15.81 1.59
N GLN A 94 18.29 -15.13 1.15
CA GLN A 94 16.92 -15.55 1.44
C GLN A 94 16.07 -15.63 0.17
N THR A 95 15.50 -16.83 -0.02
CA THR A 95 14.45 -17.09 -1.00
C THR A 95 13.14 -17.32 -0.27
N VAL A 96 12.07 -16.68 -0.74
CA VAL A 96 10.72 -16.86 -0.18
C VAL A 96 9.84 -17.43 -1.29
N GLN A 97 9.15 -18.53 -0.99
CA GLN A 97 8.22 -19.17 -1.92
C GLN A 97 6.78 -18.96 -1.46
N ALA A 98 5.87 -18.80 -2.42
CA ALA A 98 4.44 -18.69 -2.16
C ALA A 98 3.63 -19.31 -3.30
N ASP A 99 2.61 -20.10 -2.96
CA ASP A 99 1.73 -20.75 -3.94
C ASP A 99 0.94 -19.73 -4.75
N LYS A 100 0.52 -18.63 -4.12
CA LYS A 100 -0.26 -17.57 -4.75
C LYS A 100 0.03 -16.22 -4.11
N VAL A 101 0.20 -15.20 -4.95
CA VAL A 101 0.41 -13.80 -4.56
C VAL A 101 -0.54 -12.89 -5.31
N LYS A 102 -1.08 -11.89 -4.60
CA LYS A 102 -1.79 -10.75 -5.20
C LYS A 102 -0.89 -9.52 -5.14
N ILE A 103 -0.56 -8.95 -6.30
CA ILE A 103 0.17 -7.67 -6.40
C ILE A 103 -0.82 -6.59 -6.80
N VAL A 104 -0.89 -5.51 -6.03
CA VAL A 104 -1.65 -4.30 -6.35
C VAL A 104 -0.68 -3.14 -6.47
N SER A 105 -0.66 -2.48 -7.62
CA SER A 105 0.25 -1.38 -7.93
C SER A 105 -0.53 -0.19 -8.45
N CYS A 106 -0.37 0.95 -7.80
CA CYS A 106 -0.85 2.23 -8.32
C CYS A 106 0.19 2.85 -9.26
N ASN A 107 -0.25 3.81 -10.06
CA ASN A 107 0.64 4.65 -10.84
C ASN A 107 1.61 5.41 -9.91
N ALA A 108 2.87 5.56 -10.34
CA ALA A 108 3.86 6.33 -9.58
C ALA A 108 3.74 7.85 -9.83
N LYS A 109 3.07 8.26 -10.92
CA LYS A 109 2.76 9.66 -11.20
C LYS A 109 1.78 10.19 -10.17
N ARG A 110 1.97 11.45 -9.74
CA ARG A 110 1.02 12.08 -8.82
C ARG A 110 -0.30 12.34 -9.57
N PRO A 111 -1.47 12.12 -8.93
CA PRO A 111 -2.75 12.51 -9.53
C PRO A 111 -2.70 13.99 -9.93
N GLY A 112 -2.81 14.29 -11.23
CA GLY A 112 -2.74 15.65 -11.78
C GLY A 112 -1.45 16.03 -12.51
N GLU A 113 -0.42 15.19 -12.52
CA GLU A 113 0.68 15.34 -13.49
C GLU A 113 0.23 14.78 -14.84
N GLY A 114 0.05 15.66 -15.82
CA GLY A 114 -0.28 15.31 -17.20
C GLY A 114 0.78 14.38 -17.85
N PRO A 115 0.51 13.92 -19.09
CA PRO A 115 1.42 13.06 -19.84
C PRO A 115 2.85 13.60 -19.88
#